data_AF-A0A1V2QM14-F1
#
_entry.id   AF-A0A1V2QM14-F1
#
_cell.length_a   1.000
_cell.length_b   1.000
_cell.length_c   1.000
_cell.angle_alpha   90.00
_cell.angle_beta   90.00
_cell.angle_gamma   90.00
#
_symmetry.space_group_name_H-M   'P 1'
#
loop_
_entity.id
_entity.type
_entity.pdbx_description
1 polymer ?
#
loop_
_entity_poly.entity_id
_entity_poly.type
_entity_poly.pdbx_seq_one_letter_code
_entity_poly.pdbx_strand_id
1 'polypeptide(L)'
;MNESHIALLRALHHEHAATLLRYVLRLTEDEQRAQDVVRDVLLRASKNPDLLTAPDVATVLYSAAREAIGASDPALDSWLVSDALSQLTPEHRTVIVRAYYMGQSVSELAEALDVPEGTILSRLHYGLRALHLALQERGVTGP
;
A
#
# COMPACT_ATOMS: atom_id res chain seq x y z
N MET A 1 26.70 5.64 -3.66
CA MET A 1 25.44 6.39 -3.79
C MET A 1 25.79 7.82 -3.40
N ASN A 2 25.95 8.71 -4.38
CA ASN A 2 26.72 9.94 -4.21
C ASN A 2 25.82 11.10 -3.77
N GLU A 3 26.35 11.98 -2.93
CA GLU A 3 25.68 13.16 -2.35
C GLU A 3 25.02 14.08 -3.40
N SER A 4 25.62 14.16 -4.60
CA SER A 4 25.10 14.87 -5.77
C SER A 4 23.78 14.30 -6.32
N HIS A 5 23.58 12.99 -6.20
CA HIS A 5 22.37 12.28 -6.65
C HIS A 5 21.19 12.56 -5.72
N ILE A 6 21.46 12.64 -4.40
CA ILE A 6 20.48 12.98 -3.37
C ILE A 6 20.07 14.45 -3.48
N ALA A 7 21.01 15.35 -3.79
CA ALA A 7 20.74 16.76 -4.01
C ALA A 7 19.86 16.99 -5.26
N LEU A 8 20.13 16.27 -6.36
CA LEU A 8 19.31 16.32 -7.58
C LEU A 8 17.89 15.80 -7.33
N LEU A 9 17.75 14.66 -6.64
CA LEU A 9 16.46 14.10 -6.22
C LEU A 9 15.66 15.09 -5.35
N ARG A 10 16.31 15.82 -4.42
CA ARG A 10 15.64 16.82 -3.56
C ARG A 10 15.19 18.06 -4.33
N ALA A 11 16.00 18.58 -5.24
CA ALA A 11 15.66 19.75 -6.05
C ALA A 11 14.45 19.47 -6.96
N LEU A 12 14.48 18.30 -7.62
CA LEU A 12 13.45 17.83 -8.54
C LEU A 12 12.15 17.44 -7.81
N HIS A 13 12.26 16.92 -6.58
CA HIS A 13 11.13 16.73 -5.67
C HIS A 13 10.46 18.07 -5.29
N HIS A 14 11.22 19.14 -5.03
CA HIS A 14 10.61 20.44 -4.69
C HIS A 14 9.85 21.05 -5.86
N GLU A 15 10.37 20.89 -7.09
CA GLU A 15 9.78 21.46 -8.30
C GLU A 15 8.55 20.67 -8.82
N HIS A 16 8.56 19.34 -8.73
CA HIS A 16 7.54 18.51 -9.37
C HIS A 16 6.64 17.72 -8.42
N ALA A 17 7.00 17.49 -7.15
CA ALA A 17 6.21 16.63 -6.26
C ALA A 17 4.82 17.20 -5.97
N ALA A 18 4.68 18.53 -5.83
CA ALA A 18 3.39 19.16 -5.58
C ALA A 18 2.41 19.07 -6.77
N THR A 19 2.94 19.04 -8.00
CA THR A 19 2.14 18.95 -9.22
C THR A 19 1.81 17.49 -9.54
N LEU A 20 2.76 16.58 -9.35
CA LEU A 20 2.56 15.14 -9.49
C LEU A 20 1.54 14.62 -8.48
N LEU A 21 1.65 15.02 -7.20
CA LEU A 21 0.69 14.66 -6.16
C LEU A 21 -0.73 15.13 -6.50
N ARG A 22 -0.88 16.36 -7.00
CA ARG A 22 -2.18 16.93 -7.39
C ARG A 22 -2.79 16.23 -8.61
N TYR A 23 -1.95 15.78 -9.55
CA TYR A 23 -2.36 14.99 -10.70
C TYR A 23 -2.83 13.59 -10.27
N VAL A 24 -2.06 12.90 -9.43
CA VAL A 24 -2.37 11.56 -8.93
C VAL A 24 -3.62 11.57 -8.06
N LEU A 25 -3.77 12.52 -7.14
CA LEU A 25 -4.98 12.69 -6.32
C LEU A 25 -6.26 12.81 -7.15
N ARG A 26 -6.16 13.49 -8.30
CA ARG A 26 -7.29 13.69 -9.21
C ARG A 26 -7.67 12.43 -10.00
N LEU A 27 -6.76 11.45 -10.05
CA LEU A 27 -6.95 10.18 -10.75
C LEU A 27 -7.30 9.02 -9.81
N THR A 28 -6.86 9.06 -8.55
CA THR A 28 -7.12 7.99 -7.58
C THR A 28 -8.31 8.28 -6.67
N GLU A 29 -8.71 9.55 -6.49
CA GLU A 29 -9.73 10.02 -5.53
C GLU A 29 -9.49 9.57 -4.07
N ASP A 30 -8.31 9.04 -3.78
CA ASP A 30 -7.88 8.48 -2.51
C ASP A 30 -6.48 9.05 -2.20
N GLU A 31 -6.39 9.75 -1.08
CA GLU A 31 -5.17 10.42 -0.63
C GLU A 31 -4.06 9.44 -0.27
N GLN A 32 -4.39 8.33 0.39
CA GLN A 32 -3.43 7.31 0.77
C GLN A 32 -2.86 6.63 -0.48
N ARG A 33 -3.75 6.27 -1.41
CA ARG A 33 -3.36 5.67 -2.69
C ARG A 33 -2.53 6.61 -3.55
N ALA A 34 -2.83 7.91 -3.52
CA ALA A 34 -2.03 8.90 -4.22
C ALA A 34 -0.62 9.02 -3.65
N GLN A 35 -0.49 8.98 -2.32
CA GLN A 35 0.81 8.99 -1.65
C GLN A 35 1.64 7.75 -2.00
N ASP A 36 1.00 6.57 -2.03
CA ASP A 36 1.68 5.30 -2.35
C ASP A 36 2.19 5.27 -3.80
N VAL A 37 1.37 5.74 -4.75
CA VAL A 37 1.78 5.90 -6.16
C VAL A 37 2.94 6.87 -6.29
N VAL A 38 2.88 8.04 -5.63
CA VAL A 38 3.97 9.02 -5.67
C VAL A 38 5.25 8.44 -5.08
N ARG A 39 5.16 7.71 -3.96
CA ARG A 39 6.31 7.04 -3.33
C ARG A 39 6.93 5.99 -4.26
N ASP A 40 6.12 5.17 -4.92
CA ASP A 40 6.60 4.17 -5.88
C ASP A 40 7.30 4.83 -7.09
N VAL A 41 6.71 5.87 -7.66
CA VAL A 41 7.32 6.63 -8.78
C VAL A 41 8.67 7.22 -8.38
N LEU A 42 8.77 7.80 -7.18
CA LEU A 42 10.03 8.34 -6.66
C LEU A 42 11.08 7.24 -6.40
N LEU A 43 10.65 6.08 -5.91
CA LEU A 43 11.53 4.92 -5.73
C LEU A 43 12.07 4.41 -7.07
N ARG A 44 11.23 4.29 -8.11
CA ARG A 44 11.66 3.93 -9.46
C ARG A 44 12.67 4.94 -10.03
N ALA A 45 12.42 6.24 -9.85
CA ALA A 45 13.32 7.30 -10.28
C ALA A 45 14.69 7.24 -9.55
N SER A 46 14.71 6.89 -8.26
CA SER A 46 15.96 6.72 -7.51
C SER A 46 16.78 5.50 -7.96
N LYS A 47 16.13 4.45 -8.47
CA LYS A 47 16.77 3.22 -8.96
C LYS A 47 17.21 3.34 -10.41
N ASN A 48 16.59 4.23 -11.19
CA ASN A 48 16.92 4.53 -12.58
C ASN A 48 17.21 6.03 -12.76
N PRO A 49 18.47 6.46 -12.55
CA PRO A 49 18.89 7.86 -12.68
C PRO A 49 18.57 8.50 -14.02
N ASP A 50 18.54 7.70 -15.07
CA ASP A 50 18.29 8.14 -16.45
C ASP A 50 16.89 8.76 -16.62
N LEU A 51 15.95 8.44 -15.72
CA LEU A 51 14.62 9.05 -15.68
C LEU A 51 14.67 10.53 -15.24
N LEU A 52 15.68 10.90 -14.45
CA LEU A 52 15.86 12.24 -13.89
C LEU A 52 16.73 13.13 -14.80
N THR A 53 17.43 12.54 -15.76
CA THR A 53 18.26 13.25 -16.74
C THR A 53 17.54 13.41 -18.09
N ALA A 54 16.30 12.91 -18.21
CA ALA A 54 15.49 13.05 -19.39
C ALA A 54 15.22 14.53 -19.73
N PRO A 55 15.12 14.90 -21.03
CA PRO A 55 14.88 16.28 -21.45
C PRO A 55 13.57 16.87 -20.89
N ASP A 56 12.58 16.00 -20.65
CA ASP A 56 11.29 16.35 -20.04
C ASP A 56 10.99 15.37 -18.90
N VAL A 57 11.54 15.68 -17.74
CA VAL A 57 11.35 14.95 -16.48
C VAL A 57 9.87 14.86 -16.11
N ALA A 58 9.08 15.90 -16.35
CA ALA A 58 7.67 15.92 -15.99
C ALA A 58 6.89 14.86 -16.76
N THR A 59 7.08 14.79 -18.09
CA THR A 59 6.46 13.76 -18.94
C THR A 59 6.82 12.34 -18.49
N VAL A 60 8.08 12.11 -18.14
CA VAL A 60 8.53 10.80 -17.64
C VAL A 60 7.85 10.45 -16.30
N LEU A 61 7.81 11.37 -15.35
CA LEU A 61 7.17 11.16 -14.05
C LEU A 61 5.65 10.92 -14.17
N TYR A 62 4.95 11.63 -15.06
CA TYR A 62 3.52 11.41 -15.31
C TYR A 62 3.24 10.06 -15.97
N SER A 63 4.10 9.61 -16.89
CA SER A 63 3.97 8.29 -17.51
C SER A 63 4.17 7.16 -16.50
N ALA A 64 5.20 7.27 -15.65
CA ALA A 64 5.45 6.33 -14.57
C ALA A 64 4.32 6.32 -13.53
N ALA A 65 3.74 7.48 -13.21
CA ALA A 65 2.59 7.57 -12.34
C ALA A 65 1.36 6.88 -12.93
N ARG A 66 1.07 7.07 -14.24
CA ARG A 66 -0.03 6.36 -14.90
C ARG A 66 0.18 4.86 -14.93
N GLU A 67 1.40 4.41 -15.16
CA GLU A 67 1.75 2.98 -15.11
C GLU A 67 1.60 2.42 -13.70
N ALA A 68 2.05 3.14 -12.67
CA ALA A 68 1.87 2.75 -11.27
C ALA A 68 0.38 2.72 -10.85
N ILE A 69 -0.42 3.69 -11.30
CA ILE A 69 -1.88 3.72 -11.07
C ILE A 69 -2.57 2.52 -11.76
N GLY A 70 -2.15 2.19 -12.98
CA GLY A 70 -2.71 1.06 -13.74
C GLY A 70 -2.20 -0.31 -13.30
N ALA A 71 -1.06 -0.38 -12.59
CA ALA A 71 -0.49 -1.61 -12.07
C ALA A 71 -1.23 -2.14 -10.82
N SER A 72 -1.85 -1.26 -10.03
CA SER A 72 -2.83 -1.66 -9.00
C SER A 72 -4.23 -1.62 -9.59
N ASP A 73 -4.74 -2.73 -10.09
CA ASP A 73 -6.17 -2.84 -10.41
C ASP A 73 -6.95 -3.02 -9.09
N PRO A 74 -7.82 -2.08 -8.67
CA PRO A 74 -8.56 -2.19 -7.41
C PRO A 74 -9.41 -3.47 -7.30
N ALA A 75 -9.92 -3.98 -8.43
CA ALA A 75 -10.67 -5.23 -8.46
C ALA A 75 -9.75 -6.44 -8.25
N LEU A 76 -8.54 -6.40 -8.84
CA LEU A 76 -7.50 -7.39 -8.60
C LEU A 76 -7.00 -7.33 -7.16
N ASP A 77 -6.74 -6.14 -6.62
CA ASP A 77 -6.34 -5.91 -5.22
C ASP A 77 -7.40 -6.48 -4.25
N SER A 78 -8.68 -6.20 -4.51
CA SER A 78 -9.79 -6.72 -3.70
C SER A 78 -9.90 -8.26 -3.78
N TRP A 79 -9.71 -8.83 -4.97
CA TRP A 79 -9.69 -10.28 -5.16
C TRP A 79 -8.51 -10.92 -4.42
N LEU A 80 -7.30 -10.34 -4.49
CA LEU A 80 -6.10 -10.80 -3.80
C LEU A 80 -6.28 -10.80 -2.28
N VAL A 81 -6.88 -9.74 -1.72
CA VAL A 81 -7.19 -9.67 -0.29
C VAL A 81 -8.23 -10.72 0.11
N SER A 82 -9.28 -10.90 -0.69
CA SER A 82 -10.29 -11.93 -0.44
C SER A 82 -9.69 -13.34 -0.48
N ASP A 83 -8.84 -13.63 -1.47
CA ASP A 83 -8.16 -14.91 -1.61
C ASP A 83 -7.18 -15.15 -0.46
N ALA A 84 -6.39 -14.15 -0.06
CA ALA A 84 -5.49 -14.24 1.08
C ALA A 84 -6.24 -14.47 2.41
N LEU A 85 -7.35 -13.78 2.64
CA LEU A 85 -8.23 -14.01 3.80
C LEU A 85 -8.80 -15.43 3.81
N SER A 86 -9.05 -16.02 2.64
CA SER A 86 -9.58 -17.39 2.53
C SER A 86 -8.61 -18.46 3.05
N GLN A 87 -7.30 -18.16 3.04
CA GLN A 87 -6.23 -19.06 3.51
C GLN A 87 -6.02 -19.02 5.03
N LEU A 88 -6.61 -18.06 5.73
CA LEU A 88 -6.55 -17.99 7.18
C LEU A 88 -7.47 -19.04 7.81
N THR A 89 -7.13 -19.45 9.03
CA THR A 89 -8.07 -20.25 9.83
C THR A 89 -9.36 -19.45 10.07
N PRO A 90 -10.51 -20.11 10.23
CA PRO A 90 -11.78 -19.43 10.46
C PRO A 90 -11.74 -18.44 11.63
N GLU A 91 -11.01 -18.77 12.70
CA GLU A 91 -10.88 -17.94 13.90
C GLU A 91 -10.10 -16.66 13.63
N HIS A 92 -8.96 -16.75 12.93
CA HIS A 92 -8.15 -15.58 12.55
C HIS A 92 -8.90 -14.69 11.57
N ARG A 93 -9.52 -15.29 10.54
CA ARG A 93 -10.31 -14.55 9.56
C ARG A 93 -11.47 -13.81 10.22
N THR A 94 -12.19 -14.47 11.13
CA THR A 94 -13.34 -13.87 11.81
C THR A 94 -12.95 -12.62 12.58
N VAL A 95 -11.88 -12.67 13.39
CA VAL A 95 -11.48 -11.49 14.17
C VAL A 95 -10.97 -10.36 13.29
N ILE A 96 -10.24 -10.66 12.20
CA ILE A 96 -9.74 -9.64 11.26
C ILE A 96 -10.90 -8.98 10.54
N VAL A 97 -11.82 -9.77 9.98
CA VAL A 97 -12.97 -9.24 9.23
C VAL A 97 -13.82 -8.35 10.13
N ARG A 98 -14.16 -8.82 11.32
CA ARG A 98 -15.02 -8.05 12.22
C ARG A 98 -14.33 -6.80 12.79
N ALA A 99 -13.03 -6.86 13.07
CA ALA A 99 -12.28 -5.69 13.55
C ALA A 99 -12.08 -4.63 12.45
N TYR A 100 -11.64 -5.04 11.25
CA TYR A 100 -11.21 -4.09 10.21
C TYR A 100 -12.31 -3.73 9.21
N TYR A 101 -13.25 -4.64 8.91
CA TYR A 101 -14.34 -4.38 7.96
C TYR A 101 -15.66 -3.99 8.64
N MET A 102 -15.90 -4.47 9.86
CA MET A 102 -17.11 -4.13 10.63
C MET A 102 -16.84 -3.12 11.76
N GLY A 103 -15.59 -2.72 11.97
CA GLY A 103 -15.20 -1.69 12.94
C GLY A 103 -15.41 -2.08 14.41
N GLN A 104 -15.52 -3.38 14.71
CA GLN A 104 -15.78 -3.84 16.08
C GLN A 104 -14.52 -3.77 16.94
N SER A 105 -14.68 -3.33 18.18
CA SER A 105 -13.64 -3.30 19.19
C SER A 105 -13.29 -4.68 19.73
N VAL A 106 -12.13 -4.79 20.39
CA VAL A 106 -11.67 -6.04 21.01
C VAL A 106 -12.65 -6.56 22.06
N SER A 107 -13.24 -5.67 22.85
CA SER A 107 -14.24 -6.02 23.88
C SER A 107 -15.54 -6.54 23.24
N GLU A 108 -16.08 -5.85 22.22
CA GLU A 108 -17.27 -6.31 21.49
C GLU A 108 -17.05 -7.68 20.81
N LEU A 109 -15.83 -7.95 20.33
CA LEU A 109 -15.46 -9.24 19.77
C LEU A 109 -15.35 -10.33 20.82
N ALA A 110 -14.74 -10.01 21.96
CA ALA A 110 -14.61 -10.93 23.10
C ALA A 110 -15.99 -11.36 23.62
N GLU A 111 -16.89 -10.40 23.79
CA GLU A 111 -18.28 -10.64 24.19
C GLU A 111 -19.03 -11.47 23.13
N ALA A 112 -18.97 -11.07 21.86
CA ALA A 112 -19.74 -11.73 20.80
C ALA A 112 -19.24 -13.14 20.45
N LEU A 113 -17.97 -13.45 20.74
CA LEU A 113 -17.37 -14.76 20.48
C LEU A 113 -17.21 -15.62 21.73
N ASP A 114 -17.61 -15.10 22.91
CA ASP A 114 -17.48 -15.75 24.21
C ASP A 114 -16.05 -16.25 24.50
N VAL A 115 -15.06 -15.37 24.30
CA VAL A 115 -13.65 -15.66 24.58
C VAL A 115 -12.97 -14.47 25.27
N PRO A 116 -11.86 -14.68 26.01
CA PRO A 116 -11.11 -13.58 26.62
C PRO A 116 -10.57 -12.58 25.59
N GLU A 117 -10.48 -11.29 25.96
CA GLU A 117 -9.86 -10.26 25.10
C GLU A 117 -8.43 -10.61 24.68
N GLY A 118 -7.65 -11.24 25.55
CA GLY A 118 -6.30 -11.73 25.22
C GLY A 118 -6.30 -12.76 24.09
N THR A 119 -7.37 -13.57 23.96
CA THR A 119 -7.56 -14.49 22.83
C THR A 119 -7.88 -13.74 21.54
N ILE A 120 -8.66 -12.66 21.60
CA ILE A 120 -8.90 -11.80 20.43
C ILE A 120 -7.60 -11.14 19.97
N LEU A 121 -6.84 -10.54 20.90
CA LEU A 121 -5.57 -9.87 20.60
C LEU A 121 -4.53 -10.82 20.00
N SER A 122 -4.39 -12.02 20.57
CA SER A 122 -3.49 -13.04 20.02
C SER A 122 -3.95 -13.53 18.63
N ARG A 123 -5.26 -13.77 18.42
CA ARG A 123 -5.79 -14.13 17.10
C ARG A 123 -5.59 -13.02 16.06
N LEU A 124 -5.73 -11.75 16.43
CA LEU A 124 -5.42 -10.62 15.55
C LEU A 124 -3.93 -10.60 15.21
N HIS A 125 -3.05 -10.75 16.21
CA HIS A 125 -1.61 -10.76 16.00
C HIS A 125 -1.15 -11.87 15.05
N TYR A 126 -1.54 -13.12 15.31
CA TYR A 126 -1.16 -14.25 14.47
C TYR A 126 -1.88 -14.23 13.12
N GLY A 127 -3.14 -13.82 13.09
CA GLY A 127 -3.92 -13.67 11.87
C GLY A 127 -3.33 -12.63 10.91
N LEU A 128 -2.96 -11.45 11.41
CA LEU A 128 -2.34 -10.40 10.58
C LEU A 128 -0.98 -10.83 10.02
N ARG A 129 -0.19 -11.58 10.80
CA ARG A 129 1.07 -12.16 10.34
C ARG A 129 0.84 -13.21 9.24
N ALA A 130 -0.16 -14.07 9.40
CA ALA A 130 -0.53 -15.06 8.38
C ALA A 130 -1.08 -14.39 7.11
N LEU A 131 -1.88 -13.35 7.26
CA LEU A 131 -2.40 -12.55 6.15
C LEU A 131 -1.28 -11.87 5.37
N HIS A 132 -0.30 -11.28 6.08
CA HIS A 132 0.87 -10.70 5.45
C HIS A 132 1.65 -11.74 4.63
N LEU A 133 1.89 -12.93 5.17
CA LEU A 133 2.55 -14.01 4.44
C LEU A 133 1.76 -14.45 3.20
N ALA A 134 0.45 -14.64 3.33
CA ALA A 134 -0.42 -15.05 2.22
C ALA A 134 -0.44 -14.00 1.10
N LEU A 135 -0.40 -12.71 1.44
CA LEU A 135 -0.30 -11.61 0.49
C LEU A 135 1.07 -11.59 -0.22
N GLN A 136 2.17 -11.80 0.52
CA GLN A 136 3.52 -11.89 -0.04
C GLN A 136 3.66 -13.02 -1.05
N GLU A 137 3.11 -14.21 -0.76
CA GLU A 137 3.09 -15.35 -1.69
C GLU A 137 2.37 -15.04 -3.00
N ARG A 138 1.46 -14.06 -2.99
CA ARG A 138 0.69 -13.60 -4.16
C ARG A 138 1.34 -12.41 -4.87
N GLY A 139 2.58 -12.07 -4.51
CA GLY A 139 3.31 -10.95 -5.10
C GLY A 139 2.93 -9.58 -4.55
N VAL A 140 2.07 -9.52 -3.52
CA VAL A 140 1.80 -8.27 -2.78
C VAL A 140 2.92 -8.06 -1.78
N THR A 141 3.98 -7.39 -2.22
CA THR A 141 5.07 -6.96 -1.34
C THR A 141 4.69 -5.63 -0.70
N GLY A 142 4.35 -5.65 0.59
CA GLY A 142 4.32 -4.41 1.38
C GLY A 142 5.73 -3.80 1.44
N PRO A 143 5.83 -2.46 1.54
CA PRO A 143 7.12 -1.76 1.71
C PRO A 143 7.85 -2.14 3.00
#